data_AF-A0A090QCX3-F1
#
_entry.id   AF-A0A090QCX3-F1
#
_cell.length_a   1.000
_cell.length_b   1.000
_cell.length_c   1.000
_cell.angle_alpha   90.00
_cell.angle_beta   90.00
_cell.angle_gamma   90.00
#
_symmetry.space_group_name_H-M   'P 1'
#
loop_
_entity.id
_entity.type
_entity.pdbx_description
1 polymer ?
#
loop_
_entity_poly.entity_id
_entity_poly.type
_entity_poly.pdbx_seq_one_letter_code
_entity_poly.pdbx_strand_id
1 'polypeptide(L)'
;MIGASLSGVTFISVPGAVELGAMNYFQVVLGYILGYVVIGLVLLPLYYRMNLTSIYSYLNDRYGSAAQYTGSSFFLLSRVVGASFRLYLIAGVLQDFVFESMGIQFWQTVTLTVILIWLYTFKSGIKTIVWTDTLQTLFMLIAVALPSILCRTD
;
A
#
# COMPACT_ATOMS: atom_id res chain seq x y z
N MET A 1 11.45 -1.73 2.52
CA MET A 1 10.53 -0.61 2.18
C MET A 1 9.94 -0.72 0.79
N ILE A 2 10.62 -1.33 -0.19
CA ILE A 2 10.08 -1.49 -1.56
C ILE A 2 8.75 -2.26 -1.55
N GLY A 3 8.63 -3.35 -0.78
CA GLY A 3 7.37 -4.11 -0.63
C GLY A 3 6.21 -3.26 -0.10
N ALA A 4 6.43 -2.53 0.99
CA ALA A 4 5.44 -1.61 1.54
C ALA A 4 4.97 -0.48 0.59
N SER A 5 5.77 -0.12 -0.43
CA SER A 5 5.38 0.86 -1.45
C SER A 5 4.61 0.26 -2.64
N LEU A 6 4.68 -1.06 -2.82
CA LEU A 6 3.97 -1.77 -3.88
C LEU A 6 2.66 -2.35 -3.31
N SER A 7 1.58 -2.30 -4.10
CA SER A 7 0.29 -2.85 -3.68
C SER A 7 -0.50 -3.39 -4.86
N GLY A 8 -1.49 -4.25 -4.61
CA GLY A 8 -2.40 -4.74 -5.64
C GLY A 8 -3.07 -3.63 -6.45
N VAL A 9 -3.29 -2.46 -5.83
CA VAL A 9 -3.83 -1.28 -6.52
C VAL A 9 -2.85 -0.77 -7.56
N THR A 10 -1.56 -0.71 -7.26
CA THR A 10 -0.53 -0.33 -8.24
C THR A 10 -0.52 -1.31 -9.41
N PHE A 11 -0.65 -2.60 -9.15
CA PHE A 11 -0.64 -3.64 -10.19
C PHE A 11 -1.86 -3.61 -11.11
N ILE A 12 -3.03 -3.22 -10.60
CA ILE A 12 -4.25 -3.06 -11.41
C ILE A 12 -4.26 -1.70 -12.11
N SER A 13 -3.93 -0.61 -11.40
CA SER A 13 -4.11 0.76 -11.89
C SER A 13 -3.02 1.24 -12.84
N VAL A 14 -1.75 0.86 -12.65
CA VAL A 14 -0.65 1.36 -13.49
C VAL A 14 -0.75 0.86 -14.93
N PRO A 15 -0.98 -0.43 -15.21
CA PRO A 15 -1.21 -0.89 -16.58
C PRO A 15 -2.41 -0.19 -17.25
N GLY A 16 -3.53 -0.05 -16.54
CA GLY A 16 -4.70 0.68 -17.07
C GLY A 16 -4.41 2.16 -17.34
N ALA A 17 -3.58 2.81 -16.51
CA ALA A 17 -3.13 4.18 -16.77
C ALA A 17 -2.20 4.27 -17.98
N VAL A 18 -1.36 3.26 -18.21
CA VAL A 18 -0.47 3.20 -19.39
C VAL A 18 -1.26 2.93 -20.67
N GLU A 19 -2.30 2.11 -20.61
CA GLU A 19 -3.21 1.89 -21.74
C GLU A 19 -3.86 3.20 -22.20
N LEU A 20 -4.32 4.04 -21.27
CA LEU A 20 -4.99 5.30 -21.58
C LEU A 20 -4.05 6.47 -21.88
N GLY A 21 -2.86 6.49 -21.27
CA GLY A 21 -1.97 7.66 -21.23
C GLY A 21 -0.51 7.38 -21.55
N ALA A 22 -0.19 6.21 -22.09
CA ALA A 22 1.17 5.76 -22.39
C ALA A 22 2.12 5.93 -21.19
N MET A 23 3.27 6.59 -21.37
CA MET A 23 4.30 6.71 -20.33
C MET A 23 4.14 7.94 -19.40
N ASN A 24 2.98 8.60 -19.39
CA ASN A 24 2.77 9.77 -18.51
C ASN A 24 2.97 9.45 -17.03
N TYR A 25 2.57 8.25 -16.59
CA TYR A 25 2.78 7.79 -15.21
C TYR A 25 4.28 7.67 -14.84
N PHE A 26 5.17 7.45 -15.82
CA PHE A 26 6.61 7.33 -15.57
C PHE A 26 7.22 8.61 -15.01
N GLN A 27 6.71 9.79 -15.40
CA GLN A 27 7.16 11.07 -14.86
C GLN A 27 6.91 11.16 -13.34
N VAL A 28 5.78 10.62 -12.88
CA VAL A 28 5.46 10.53 -11.45
C VAL A 28 6.46 9.63 -10.72
N VAL A 29 6.82 8.49 -11.32
CA VAL A 29 7.83 7.57 -10.77
C VAL A 29 9.19 8.25 -10.62
N LEU A 30 9.62 9.04 -11.61
CA LEU A 30 10.86 9.82 -11.52
C LEU A 30 10.80 10.85 -10.37
N GLY A 31 9.65 11.49 -10.17
CA GLY A 31 9.41 12.38 -9.03
C GLY A 31 9.55 11.67 -7.67
N TYR A 32 9.10 10.42 -7.56
CA TYR A 32 9.26 9.62 -6.34
C TYR A 32 10.74 9.34 -6.01
N ILE A 33 11.59 9.11 -7.02
CA ILE A 33 13.03 8.90 -6.82
C ILE A 33 13.65 10.12 -6.13
N LEU A 34 13.39 11.33 -6.64
CA LEU A 34 13.88 12.56 -6.04
C LEU A 34 13.33 12.76 -4.62
N GLY A 35 12.04 12.47 -4.42
CA GLY A 35 11.43 12.50 -3.09
C GLY A 35 12.11 11.57 -2.09
N TYR A 36 12.43 10.33 -2.48
CA TYR A 36 13.14 9.38 -1.63
C TYR A 36 14.57 9.80 -1.32
N VAL A 37 15.26 10.45 -2.27
CA VAL A 37 16.58 11.03 -2.01
C VAL A 37 16.49 12.10 -0.91
N VAL A 38 15.52 13.01 -0.97
CA VAL A 38 15.33 14.04 0.06
C VAL A 38 14.95 13.42 1.40
N ILE A 39 14.02 12.45 1.42
CA ILE A 39 13.62 11.76 2.66
C ILE A 39 14.84 11.06 3.28
N GLY A 40 15.62 10.33 2.47
CA GLY A 40 16.75 9.55 2.93
C GLY A 40 17.93 10.38 3.42
N LEU A 41 18.26 11.47 2.72
CA LEU A 41 19.46 12.28 3.02
C LEU A 41 19.19 13.45 3.97
N VAL A 42 17.96 13.95 4.07
CA VAL A 42 17.65 15.14 4.85
C VAL A 42 16.72 14.82 6.02
N LEU A 43 15.55 14.24 5.74
CA LEU A 43 14.51 14.08 6.77
C LEU A 43 14.83 12.98 7.77
N LEU A 44 15.28 11.80 7.30
CA LEU A 44 15.63 10.70 8.21
C LEU A 44 16.75 11.11 9.18
N PRO A 45 17.92 11.63 8.75
CA PRO A 45 18.99 12.04 9.68
C PRO A 45 18.51 13.06 10.71
N LEU A 46 17.64 14.00 10.33
CA LEU A 46 17.05 14.98 11.23
C LEU A 46 16.18 14.31 12.30
N TYR A 47 15.23 13.46 11.90
CA TYR A 47 14.31 12.81 12.84
C TYR A 47 15.01 11.85 13.79
N TYR A 48 16.05 11.15 13.32
CA TYR A 48 16.89 10.29 14.17
C TYR A 48 17.66 11.10 15.21
N ARG A 49 18.24 12.26 14.84
CA ARG A 49 18.93 13.15 15.81
C ARG A 49 17.98 13.67 16.89
N MET A 50 16.72 13.89 16.53
CA MET A 50 15.68 14.35 17.46
C MET A 50 15.08 13.22 18.31
N ASN A 51 15.48 11.95 18.10
CA ASN A 51 14.96 10.77 18.79
C ASN A 51 13.42 10.68 18.80
N LEU A 52 12.79 11.06 17.69
CA LEU A 52 11.34 11.06 17.56
C LEU A 52 10.81 9.63 17.39
N THR A 53 9.83 9.25 18.20
CA THR A 53 9.07 8.00 18.04
C THR A 53 8.06 8.07 16.90
N SER A 54 7.56 9.28 16.60
CA SER A 54 6.62 9.58 15.53
C SER A 54 7.01 10.89 14.86
N ILE A 55 6.92 10.95 13.53
CA ILE A 55 7.18 12.19 12.78
C ILE A 55 6.22 13.31 13.23
N TYR A 56 5.02 12.96 13.70
CA TYR A 56 4.05 13.94 14.21
C TYR A 56 4.43 14.53 15.56
N SER A 57 5.30 13.86 16.35
CA SER A 57 5.82 14.43 17.60
C SER A 57 6.64 15.69 17.35
N TYR A 58 7.26 15.82 16.16
CA TYR A 58 7.89 17.06 15.71
C TYR A 58 6.91 18.25 15.74
N LEU A 59 5.65 18.04 15.35
CA LEU A 59 4.64 19.10 15.33
C LEU A 59 4.30 19.57 16.75
N ASN A 60 4.36 18.68 17.74
CA ASN A 60 4.14 19.07 19.13
C ASN A 60 5.27 19.95 19.65
N ASP A 61 6.52 19.57 19.39
CA ASP A 61 7.67 20.35 19.84
C ASP A 61 7.72 21.73 19.16
N ARG A 62 7.24 21.82 17.91
CA ARG A 62 7.29 23.06 17.12
C ARG A 62 6.06 23.96 17.28
N TYR A 63 4.86 23.39 17.37
CA TYR A 63 3.57 24.08 17.26
C TYR A 63 2.56 23.70 18.36
N GLY A 64 2.92 22.78 19.25
CA GLY A 64 2.07 22.32 20.35
C GLY A 64 1.18 21.12 20.01
N SER A 65 0.51 20.60 21.04
CA SER A 65 -0.21 19.33 20.99
C SER A 65 -1.36 19.31 19.97
N ALA A 66 -2.06 20.43 19.81
CA ALA A 66 -3.12 20.57 18.81
C ALA A 66 -2.62 20.22 17.39
N ALA A 67 -1.44 20.73 17.00
CA ALA A 67 -0.87 20.44 15.69
C ALA A 67 -0.49 18.96 15.53
N GLN A 68 0.04 18.32 16.57
CA GLN A 68 0.32 16.88 16.55
C GLN A 68 -0.96 16.06 16.39
N TYR A 69 -2.02 16.36 17.15
CA TYR A 69 -3.28 15.63 17.06
C TYR A 69 -3.94 15.80 15.70
N THR A 70 -3.98 17.02 15.17
CA THR A 70 -4.51 17.27 13.83
C THR A 70 -3.70 16.52 12.77
N GLY A 71 -2.37 16.63 12.79
CA GLY A 71 -1.51 15.98 11.81
C GLY A 71 -1.60 14.45 11.84
N SER A 72 -1.57 13.85 13.03
CA SER A 72 -1.72 12.40 13.19
C SER A 72 -3.12 11.91 12.84
N SER A 73 -4.18 12.69 13.11
CA SER A 73 -5.55 12.35 12.73
C SER A 73 -5.73 12.33 11.21
N PHE A 74 -5.22 13.34 10.49
CA PHE A 74 -5.27 13.34 9.02
C PHE A 74 -4.48 12.18 8.42
N PHE A 75 -3.34 11.83 9.01
CA PHE A 75 -2.59 10.65 8.60
C PHE A 75 -3.40 9.37 8.79
N LEU A 76 -3.97 9.15 9.96
CA LEU A 76 -4.81 7.98 10.22
C LEU A 76 -5.98 7.91 9.25
N LEU A 77 -6.66 9.04 9.00
CA LEU A 77 -7.73 9.11 8.02
C LEU A 77 -7.24 8.72 6.61
N SER A 78 -6.12 9.28 6.14
CA SER A 78 -5.56 8.93 4.83
C SER A 78 -5.16 7.44 4.74
N ARG A 79 -4.68 6.86 5.85
CA ARG A 79 -4.27 5.46 5.91
C ARG A 79 -5.47 4.53 5.90
N VAL A 80 -6.53 4.87 6.63
CA VAL A 80 -7.79 4.12 6.63
C VAL A 80 -8.43 4.17 5.25
N VAL A 81 -8.58 5.35 4.66
CA VAL A 81 -9.15 5.50 3.31
C VAL A 81 -8.35 4.69 2.27
N GLY A 82 -7.02 4.84 2.25
CA GLY A 82 -6.17 4.08 1.35
C GLY A 82 -6.16 2.56 1.60
N ALA A 83 -6.39 2.11 2.83
CA ALA A 83 -6.58 0.69 3.14
C ALA A 83 -7.94 0.18 2.65
N SER A 84 -9.02 0.94 2.87
CA SER A 84 -10.36 0.59 2.41
C SER A 84 -10.44 0.46 0.89
N PHE A 85 -9.84 1.38 0.12
CA PHE A 85 -9.80 1.28 -1.34
C PHE A 85 -9.02 0.05 -1.82
N ARG A 86 -7.88 -0.27 -1.18
CA ARG A 86 -7.12 -1.48 -1.49
C ARG A 86 -7.95 -2.74 -1.25
N LEU A 87 -8.65 -2.80 -0.11
CA LEU A 87 -9.53 -3.93 0.22
C LEU A 87 -10.68 -4.04 -0.77
N TYR A 88 -11.34 -2.93 -1.10
CA TYR A 88 -12.43 -2.90 -2.06
C TYR A 88 -12.01 -3.49 -3.42
N LEU A 89 -10.87 -3.06 -3.96
CA LEU A 89 -10.38 -3.55 -5.25
C LEU A 89 -10.06 -5.05 -5.20
N ILE A 90 -9.37 -5.53 -4.16
CA ILE A 90 -9.02 -6.95 -4.04
C ILE A 90 -10.27 -7.80 -3.80
N ALA A 91 -11.19 -7.35 -2.96
CA ALA A 91 -12.44 -8.05 -2.69
C ALA A 91 -13.36 -8.09 -3.92
N GLY A 92 -13.35 -7.04 -4.75
CA GLY A 92 -14.06 -7.02 -6.03
C GLY A 92 -13.53 -8.08 -6.98
N VAL A 93 -12.21 -8.15 -7.18
CA VAL A 93 -11.60 -9.22 -7.99
C VAL A 93 -11.95 -10.60 -7.44
N LEU A 94 -11.87 -10.81 -6.13
CA LEU A 94 -12.23 -12.11 -5.53
C LEU A 94 -13.73 -12.44 -5.70
N GLN A 95 -14.59 -11.44 -5.61
CA GLN A 95 -16.02 -11.58 -5.84
C GLN A 95 -16.30 -12.05 -7.26
N ASP A 96 -15.83 -11.31 -8.26
CA ASP A 96 -16.16 -11.52 -9.67
C ASP A 96 -15.64 -12.88 -10.17
N PHE A 97 -14.44 -13.28 -9.74
CA PHE A 97 -13.79 -14.50 -10.25
C PHE A 97 -14.13 -15.79 -9.49
N VAL A 98 -14.55 -15.69 -8.22
CA VAL A 98 -14.74 -16.88 -7.36
C VAL A 98 -16.16 -16.93 -6.83
N PHE A 99 -16.56 -15.92 -6.06
CA PHE A 99 -17.73 -16.00 -5.20
C PHE A 99 -19.06 -15.71 -5.91
N GLU A 100 -19.03 -14.96 -7.01
CA GLU A 100 -20.21 -14.73 -7.84
C GLU A 100 -20.75 -16.04 -8.42
N SER A 101 -19.87 -16.91 -8.92
CA SER A 101 -20.23 -18.25 -9.41
C SER A 101 -20.86 -19.16 -8.35
N MET A 102 -20.60 -18.87 -7.07
CA MET A 102 -21.11 -19.61 -5.91
C MET A 102 -22.38 -18.98 -5.33
N GLY A 103 -22.88 -17.88 -5.91
CA GLY A 103 -24.07 -17.16 -5.44
C GLY A 103 -23.88 -16.37 -4.14
N ILE A 104 -22.63 -16.06 -3.76
CA ILE A 104 -22.31 -15.29 -2.55
C ILE A 104 -22.38 -13.80 -2.88
N GLN A 105 -23.00 -13.01 -1.99
CA GLN A 105 -23.15 -11.56 -2.17
C GLN A 105 -21.88 -10.81 -1.76
N PHE A 106 -21.60 -9.69 -2.43
CA PHE A 106 -20.38 -8.90 -2.19
C PHE A 106 -20.13 -8.52 -0.72
N TRP A 107 -21.18 -8.14 0.02
CA TRP A 107 -21.03 -7.78 1.44
C TRP A 107 -20.51 -8.96 2.29
N GLN A 108 -20.86 -10.20 1.92
CA GLN A 108 -20.41 -11.42 2.60
C GLN A 108 -18.92 -11.64 2.34
N THR A 109 -18.49 -11.48 1.08
CA THR A 109 -17.07 -11.54 0.67
C THR A 109 -16.22 -10.52 1.40
N VAL A 110 -16.67 -9.26 1.45
CA VAL A 110 -15.97 -8.19 2.17
C VAL A 110 -15.90 -8.50 3.67
N THR A 111 -17.01 -8.90 4.28
CA THR A 111 -17.08 -9.20 5.72
C THR A 111 -16.15 -10.35 6.09
N LEU A 112 -16.18 -11.45 5.33
CA LEU A 112 -15.30 -12.59 5.51
C LEU A 112 -13.83 -12.18 5.40
N THR A 113 -13.49 -11.40 4.39
CA THR A 113 -12.12 -10.92 4.15
C THR A 113 -11.63 -10.05 5.32
N VAL A 114 -12.45 -9.12 5.81
CA VAL A 114 -12.12 -8.27 6.97
C VAL A 114 -11.91 -9.11 8.23
N ILE A 115 -12.77 -10.10 8.49
CA ILE A 115 -12.64 -10.99 9.66
C ILE A 115 -11.33 -11.77 9.59
N LEU A 116 -11.01 -12.35 8.43
CA LEU A 116 -9.75 -13.07 8.23
C LEU A 116 -8.55 -12.15 8.44
N ILE A 117 -8.60 -10.92 7.91
CA ILE A 117 -7.54 -9.92 8.10
C ILE A 117 -7.35 -9.61 9.57
N TRP A 118 -8.44 -9.36 10.29
CA TRP A 118 -8.41 -9.04 11.70
C TRP A 118 -7.81 -10.19 12.53
N LEU A 119 -8.23 -11.44 12.26
CA LEU A 119 -7.74 -12.63 12.95
C LEU A 119 -6.24 -12.83 12.78
N TYR A 120 -5.70 -12.73 11.55
CA TYR A 120 -4.27 -12.92 11.34
C TYR A 120 -3.46 -11.73 11.87
N THR A 121 -3.98 -10.51 11.77
CA THR A 121 -3.27 -9.30 12.22
C THR A 121 -3.17 -9.27 13.74
N PHE A 122 -4.25 -9.63 14.45
CA PHE A 122 -4.27 -9.66 15.92
C PHE A 122 -3.28 -10.68 16.49
N LYS A 123 -3.07 -11.80 15.79
CA LYS A 123 -2.21 -12.90 16.26
C LYS A 123 -0.74 -12.75 15.84
N SER A 124 -0.41 -11.78 14.98
CA SER A 124 0.91 -11.68 14.33
C SER A 124 1.74 -10.50 14.86
N GLY A 125 2.99 -10.77 15.24
CA GLY A 125 3.97 -9.71 15.55
C GLY A 125 4.63 -9.13 14.29
N ILE A 126 5.41 -8.05 14.44
CA ILE A 126 6.11 -7.35 13.33
C ILE A 126 6.95 -8.31 12.47
N LYS A 127 7.57 -9.34 13.08
CA LYS A 127 8.39 -10.32 12.36
C LYS A 127 7.59 -11.11 11.31
N THR A 128 6.35 -11.52 11.63
CA THR A 128 5.48 -12.24 10.70
C THR A 128 5.06 -11.34 9.54
N ILE A 129 4.76 -10.07 9.83
CA ILE A 129 4.35 -9.09 8.82
C ILE A 129 5.44 -8.87 7.77
N VAL A 130 6.71 -8.79 8.19
CA VAL A 130 7.84 -8.65 7.27
C VAL A 130 7.97 -9.85 6.33
N TRP A 131 7.76 -11.07 6.83
CA TRP A 131 7.77 -12.28 6.00
C TRP A 131 6.63 -12.29 4.99
N THR A 132 5.41 -11.97 5.42
CA THR A 132 4.25 -11.92 4.52
C THR A 132 4.40 -10.83 3.46
N ASP A 133 4.94 -9.65 3.82
CA ASP A 133 5.19 -8.54 2.88
C ASP A 133 6.23 -8.92 1.81
N THR A 134 7.29 -9.62 2.22
CA THR A 134 8.34 -10.10 1.30
C THR A 134 7.78 -11.10 0.29
N LEU A 135 7.00 -12.07 0.77
CA LEU A 135 6.40 -13.11 -0.08
C LEU A 135 5.31 -12.54 -1.00
N GLN A 136 4.49 -11.61 -0.51
CA GLN A 136 3.51 -10.88 -1.32
C GLN A 136 4.20 -10.09 -2.43
N THR A 137 5.26 -9.35 -2.12
CA THR A 137 6.03 -8.58 -3.10
C THR A 137 6.64 -9.49 -4.16
N LEU A 138 7.21 -10.62 -3.75
CA LEU A 138 7.78 -11.61 -4.66
C LEU A 138 6.72 -12.13 -5.65
N PHE A 139 5.55 -12.56 -5.17
CA PHE A 139 4.49 -13.06 -6.04
C PHE A 139 3.93 -11.99 -6.96
N MET A 140 3.81 -10.75 -6.49
CA MET A 140 3.42 -9.62 -7.33
C MET A 140 4.39 -9.40 -8.49
N LEU A 141 5.71 -9.44 -8.22
CA LEU A 141 6.72 -9.29 -9.27
C LEU A 141 6.69 -10.44 -10.28
N ILE A 142 6.53 -11.68 -9.81
CA ILE A 142 6.38 -12.85 -10.70
C ILE A 142 5.14 -12.70 -11.58
N ALA A 143 4.02 -12.27 -11.02
CA ALA A 143 2.76 -12.09 -11.75
C ALA A 143 2.86 -11.06 -12.89
N VAL A 144 3.77 -10.09 -12.82
CA VAL A 144 4.05 -9.17 -13.94
C VAL A 144 5.09 -9.72 -14.91
N ALA A 145 6.12 -10.41 -14.41
CA ALA A 145 7.17 -10.96 -15.26
C ALA A 145 6.67 -12.11 -16.15
N LEU A 146 5.81 -12.99 -15.63
CA LEU A 146 5.40 -14.20 -16.35
C LEU A 146 4.60 -13.89 -17.63
N PRO A 147 3.53 -13.06 -17.60
CA PRO A 147 2.75 -12.74 -18.80
C PRO A 147 3.53 -11.88 -19.79
N SER A 148 4.40 -10.99 -19.32
CA SER A 148 5.23 -10.16 -20.22
C SER A 148 6.30 -10.97 -20.97
N ILE A 149 6.73 -12.12 -20.42
CA ILE A 149 7.60 -13.07 -21.12
C ILE A 149 6.77 -13.96 -22.06
N LEU A 150 5.62 -14.46 -21.63
CA LEU A 150 4.74 -15.32 -22.44
C LEU A 150 4.13 -14.60 -23.66
N CYS A 151 3.65 -13.37 -23.50
CA CYS A 151 3.09 -12.59 -24.61
C CYS A 151 4.17 -12.08 -25.59
N ARG A 152 5.45 -12.30 -25.32
CA ARG A 152 6.54 -11.93 -26.22
C ARG A 152 6.92 -13.06 -27.18
N THR A 153 6.37 -14.25 -26.96
CA THR A 153 6.61 -15.45 -27.77
C THR A 153 5.53 -15.73 -28.82
N ASP A 154 4.49 -14.90 -28.89
CA ASP A 154 3.47 -14.87 -29.95
C ASP A 154 3.59 -13.57 -30.77
#